data_AF-A0A6J6CV71-F1
#
_entry.id   AF-A0A6J6CV71-F1
#
_cell.length_a   1.000
_cell.length_b   1.000
_cell.length_c   1.000
_cell.angle_alpha   90.00
_cell.angle_beta   90.00
_cell.angle_gamma   90.00
#
_symmetry.space_group_name_H-M   'P 1'
#
loop_
_entity.id
_entity.type
_entity.pdbx_description
1 polymer ?
#
loop_
_entity_poly.entity_id
_entity_poly.type
_entity_poly.pdbx_seq_one_letter_code
_entity_poly.pdbx_strand_id
1 'polypeptide(L)'
;MGERDQDLERWFIRRGVPHFIDDYQPTTDIWTRTIPVLGVAYLLGGLNALDLRQWTWQKNVTIGLLVVLTLVAGWMLINRIRGHRAWSLPDVVGTPELAVFLIGPTLPTLVLGQWADAFQSLLSGAGVLVLVYVLTSYAVFALLGWALRRSARQLAALASLVVRALPLLLLFTTFLFINAEVWQVAGTLHGIAYVAVLGIFFVLGAVFVLSRIPGVMRGLATFPDWPTVHEAASGTPAERLQLPADGVPPPYPLGARQQINAALVAVFSQALQITFVALLLTGFFILFGFLAIPVDTAVAWTGLGDDVRVLFDLRLDGSTLVITEPLLRVSGFLGAFTGLYFTVLLSTDATYRDEFADDVQPQIRQALAVRVAYLWHRSH
;
A
#
# COMPACT_ATOMS: atom_id res chain seq x y z
N MET A 1 4.53 21.53 25.24
CA MET A 1 4.80 20.15 24.77
C MET A 1 6.26 19.88 25.03
N GLY A 2 6.59 18.88 25.86
CA GLY A 2 7.98 18.60 26.23
C GLY A 2 8.76 17.99 25.06
N GLU A 3 10.08 18.15 25.06
CA GLU A 3 10.98 17.53 24.07
C GLU A 3 10.79 15.99 24.02
N ARG A 4 10.45 15.38 25.16
CA ARG A 4 10.15 13.94 25.29
C ARG A 4 8.88 13.52 24.56
N ASP A 5 7.83 14.34 24.59
CA ASP A 5 6.57 14.06 23.89
C ASP A 5 6.79 14.07 22.37
N GLN A 6 7.53 15.07 21.88
CA GLN A 6 7.85 15.19 20.47
C GLN A 6 8.73 14.03 19.97
N ASP A 7 9.61 13.49 20.81
CA ASP A 7 10.37 12.28 20.49
C ASP A 7 9.46 11.05 20.34
N LEU A 8 8.50 10.87 21.25
CA LEU A 8 7.53 9.77 21.23
C LEU A 8 6.60 9.86 20.01
N GLU A 9 6.10 11.05 19.71
CA GLU A 9 5.23 11.27 18.55
C GLU A 9 5.95 11.04 17.23
N ARG A 10 7.20 11.53 17.11
CA ARG A 10 8.06 11.21 15.96
C ARG A 10 8.32 9.71 15.86
N TRP A 11 8.46 9.02 16.98
CA TRP A 11 8.64 7.56 17.00
C TRP A 11 7.39 6.83 16.51
N PHE A 12 6.19 7.23 16.94
CA PHE A 12 4.93 6.66 16.45
C PHE A 12 4.76 6.86 14.94
N ILE A 13 5.04 8.07 14.42
CA ILE A 13 4.97 8.36 12.98
C ILE A 13 5.98 7.50 12.20
N ARG A 14 7.23 7.37 12.70
CA ARG A 14 8.27 6.56 12.05
C ARG A 14 7.96 5.05 12.06
N ARG A 15 7.18 4.58 13.03
CA ARG A 15 6.68 3.21 13.11
C ARG A 15 5.36 3.00 12.35
N GLY A 16 4.82 4.05 11.71
CA GLY A 16 3.59 3.96 10.94
C GLY A 16 2.34 3.82 11.80
N VAL A 17 2.37 4.24 13.07
CA VAL A 17 1.23 4.22 14.02
C VAL A 17 0.84 5.62 14.52
N PRO A 18 0.66 6.64 13.65
CA PRO A 18 0.36 8.00 14.08
C PRO A 18 -0.92 8.13 14.94
N HIS A 19 -1.91 7.24 14.77
CA HIS A 19 -3.14 7.28 15.55
C HIS A 19 -2.97 6.86 17.01
N PHE A 20 -1.77 6.41 17.42
CA PHE A 20 -1.46 6.12 18.83
C PHE A 20 -1.14 7.39 19.62
N ILE A 21 -0.87 8.51 18.92
CA ILE A 21 -0.69 9.82 19.51
C ILE A 21 -2.03 10.31 20.09
N ASP A 22 -1.98 10.88 21.28
CA ASP A 22 -3.13 11.39 22.01
C ASP A 22 -3.55 12.75 21.42
N ASP A 23 -4.85 12.94 21.24
CA ASP A 23 -5.43 14.07 20.51
C ASP A 23 -4.87 14.29 19.09
N TYR A 24 -4.47 13.23 18.39
CA TYR A 24 -4.06 13.35 16.99
C TYR A 24 -5.21 13.93 16.15
N GLN A 25 -5.08 15.19 15.74
CA GLN A 25 -6.00 15.89 14.84
C GLN A 25 -5.42 15.90 13.42
N PRO A 26 -5.66 14.85 12.62
CA PRO A 26 -5.15 14.74 11.25
C PRO A 26 -5.77 15.75 10.28
N THR A 27 -6.68 16.64 10.69
CA THR A 27 -7.43 17.43 9.71
C THR A 27 -6.60 18.57 9.15
N THR A 28 -6.13 19.51 9.96
CA THR A 28 -5.65 20.80 9.43
C THR A 28 -4.20 20.77 8.93
N ASP A 29 -3.31 20.09 9.65
CA ASP A 29 -1.88 20.02 9.29
C ASP A 29 -1.63 19.10 8.07
N ILE A 30 -2.45 18.06 7.89
CA ILE A 30 -2.35 17.13 6.74
C ILE A 30 -2.72 17.80 5.43
N TRP A 31 -3.84 18.53 5.40
CA TRP A 31 -4.29 19.19 4.18
C TRP A 31 -3.30 20.27 3.73
N THR A 32 -2.70 20.98 4.68
CA THR A 32 -1.70 22.00 4.42
C THR A 32 -0.43 21.41 3.81
N ARG A 33 0.06 20.27 4.33
CA ARG A 33 1.21 19.56 3.73
C ARG A 33 0.92 18.96 2.35
N THR A 34 -0.34 18.71 2.02
CA THR A 34 -0.75 18.06 0.77
C THR A 34 -1.15 19.05 -0.33
N ILE A 35 -1.05 20.36 -0.10
CA ILE A 35 -1.33 21.42 -1.10
C ILE A 35 -0.71 21.12 -2.47
N PRO A 36 0.59 20.77 -2.61
CA PRO A 36 1.18 20.53 -3.92
C PRO A 36 0.54 19.33 -4.64
N VAL A 37 0.24 18.27 -3.89
CA VAL A 37 -0.40 17.05 -4.40
C VAL A 37 -1.83 17.35 -4.85
N LEU A 38 -2.58 18.11 -4.05
CA LEU A 38 -3.94 18.54 -4.39
C LEU A 38 -3.94 19.46 -5.62
N GLY A 39 -2.98 20.38 -5.74
CA GLY A 39 -2.84 21.22 -6.92
C GLY A 39 -2.63 20.40 -8.20
N VAL A 40 -1.70 19.43 -8.17
CA VAL A 40 -1.46 18.52 -9.29
C VAL A 40 -2.70 17.66 -9.58
N ALA A 41 -3.34 17.11 -8.55
CA ALA A 41 -4.51 16.26 -8.73
C ALA A 41 -5.71 17.04 -9.30
N TYR A 42 -5.90 18.30 -8.90
CA TYR A 42 -6.91 19.19 -9.46
C TYR A 42 -6.66 19.40 -10.96
N LEU A 43 -5.42 19.70 -11.34
CA LEU A 43 -5.05 19.92 -12.74
C LEU A 43 -5.21 18.64 -13.57
N LEU A 44 -4.73 17.50 -13.09
CA LEU A 44 -4.90 16.21 -13.77
C LEU A 44 -6.38 15.81 -13.90
N GLY A 45 -7.18 16.06 -12.86
CA GLY A 45 -8.64 15.86 -12.90
C GLY A 45 -9.30 16.77 -13.94
N GLY A 46 -8.91 18.04 -14.00
CA GLY A 46 -9.39 18.97 -15.03
C GLY A 46 -8.94 18.60 -16.44
N LEU A 47 -7.76 18.00 -16.62
CA LEU A 47 -7.32 17.46 -17.91
C LEU A 47 -8.16 16.24 -18.34
N ASN A 48 -8.70 15.46 -17.41
CA ASN A 48 -9.62 14.35 -17.73
C ASN A 48 -10.93 14.84 -18.36
N ALA A 49 -11.33 16.08 -18.07
CA ALA A 49 -12.51 16.71 -18.69
C ALA A 49 -12.28 17.14 -20.15
N LEU A 50 -11.05 17.03 -20.68
CA LEU A 50 -10.73 17.35 -22.07
C LEU A 50 -11.02 16.16 -22.99
N ASP A 51 -11.73 16.40 -24.09
CA ASP A 51 -11.92 15.41 -25.15
C ASP A 51 -11.02 15.74 -26.34
N LEU A 52 -9.80 15.17 -26.32
CA LEU A 52 -8.81 15.38 -27.37
C LEU A 52 -9.18 14.71 -28.71
N ARG A 53 -10.15 13.79 -28.72
CA ARG A 53 -10.53 13.03 -29.93
C ARG A 53 -11.71 13.65 -30.66
N GLN A 54 -12.71 14.14 -29.93
CA GLN A 54 -13.96 14.62 -30.52
C GLN A 54 -14.04 16.15 -30.59
N TRP A 55 -13.30 16.88 -29.76
CA TRP A 55 -13.38 18.34 -29.74
C TRP A 55 -12.28 19.00 -30.55
N THR A 56 -12.59 20.21 -31.04
CA THR A 56 -11.57 21.08 -31.64
C THR A 56 -10.54 21.49 -30.59
N TRP A 57 -9.30 21.74 -31.03
CA TRP A 57 -8.21 22.18 -30.15
C TRP A 57 -8.57 23.46 -29.38
N GLN A 58 -9.31 24.38 -29.99
CA GLN A 58 -9.79 25.61 -29.37
C GLN A 58 -10.71 25.34 -28.17
N LYS A 59 -11.64 24.39 -28.30
CA LYS A 59 -12.57 24.03 -27.22
C LYS A 59 -11.82 23.40 -26.05
N ASN A 60 -10.85 22.52 -26.33
CA ASN A 60 -9.98 21.93 -25.31
C ASN A 60 -9.14 23.00 -24.58
N VAL A 61 -8.54 23.94 -25.31
CA VAL A 61 -7.77 25.04 -24.71
C VAL A 61 -8.67 25.93 -23.84
N THR A 62 -9.87 26.27 -24.31
CA THR A 62 -10.83 27.09 -23.54
C THR A 62 -11.23 26.40 -22.23
N ILE A 63 -11.55 25.10 -22.27
CA ILE A 63 -11.92 24.36 -21.06
C ILE A 63 -10.73 24.20 -20.11
N GLY A 64 -9.53 23.92 -20.63
CA GLY A 64 -8.31 23.90 -19.83
C GLY A 64 -8.05 25.24 -19.13
N LEU A 65 -8.23 26.36 -19.85
CA LEU A 65 -8.09 27.69 -19.29
C LEU A 65 -9.16 27.97 -18.21
N LEU A 66 -10.42 27.57 -18.45
CA LEU A 66 -11.50 27.71 -17.48
C LEU A 66 -11.25 26.92 -16.19
N VAL A 67 -10.70 25.71 -16.28
CA VAL A 67 -10.32 24.90 -15.11
C VAL A 67 -9.27 25.64 -14.27
N VAL A 68 -8.21 26.13 -14.92
CA VAL A 68 -7.13 26.88 -14.24
C VAL A 68 -7.66 28.19 -13.65
N LEU A 69 -8.48 28.92 -14.40
CA LEU A 69 -9.06 30.18 -13.95
C LEU A 69 -10.00 29.96 -12.76
N THR A 70 -10.76 28.87 -12.75
CA THR A 70 -11.63 28.51 -11.61
C THR A 70 -10.82 28.19 -10.36
N LEU A 71 -9.69 27.48 -10.49
CA LEU A 71 -8.78 27.22 -9.38
C LEU A 71 -8.22 28.52 -8.80
N VAL A 72 -7.67 29.37 -9.67
CA VAL A 72 -7.04 30.65 -9.27
C VAL A 72 -8.09 31.59 -8.67
N ALA A 73 -9.26 31.71 -9.29
CA ALA A 73 -10.34 32.56 -8.79
C ALA A 73 -10.91 32.07 -7.45
N GLY A 74 -11.14 30.76 -7.30
CA GLY A 74 -11.61 30.17 -6.05
C GLY A 74 -10.61 30.38 -4.91
N TRP A 75 -9.32 30.22 -5.18
CA TRP A 75 -8.26 30.51 -4.22
C TRP A 75 -8.22 32.00 -3.85
N MET A 76 -8.17 32.90 -4.84
CA MET A 76 -8.19 34.35 -4.57
C MET A 76 -9.39 34.79 -3.73
N LEU A 77 -10.56 34.20 -4.00
CA LEU A 77 -11.79 34.48 -3.27
C LEU A 77 -11.68 34.04 -1.81
N ILE A 78 -11.20 32.83 -1.54
CA ILE A 78 -10.99 32.33 -0.18
C ILE A 78 -10.00 33.22 0.59
N ASN A 79 -8.87 33.56 -0.02
CA ASN A 79 -7.87 34.46 0.57
C ASN A 79 -8.49 35.80 0.96
N ARG A 80 -9.32 36.37 0.07
CA ARG A 80 -10.00 37.65 0.31
C ARG A 80 -11.05 37.55 1.42
N ILE A 81 -11.84 36.48 1.47
CA ILE A 81 -12.84 36.23 2.53
C ILE A 81 -12.15 36.09 3.90
N ARG A 82 -10.96 35.49 3.94
CA ARG A 82 -10.15 35.36 5.17
C ARG A 82 -9.32 36.60 5.49
N GLY A 83 -9.49 37.72 4.77
CA GLY A 83 -8.75 38.97 5.02
C GLY A 83 -7.27 38.94 4.64
N HIS A 84 -6.81 37.91 3.92
CA HIS A 84 -5.44 37.81 3.40
C HIS A 84 -5.34 38.49 2.03
N ARG A 85 -4.11 38.74 1.56
CA ARG A 85 -3.88 39.26 0.19
C ARG A 85 -4.30 38.19 -0.82
N ALA A 86 -4.96 38.59 -1.92
CA ALA A 86 -5.51 37.64 -2.89
C ALA A 86 -4.47 36.63 -3.44
N TRP A 87 -3.20 37.04 -3.54
CA TRP A 87 -2.08 36.25 -4.08
C TRP A 87 -1.21 35.55 -3.03
N SER A 88 -1.55 35.59 -1.74
CA SER A 88 -0.76 34.86 -0.74
C SER A 88 -0.92 33.35 -0.89
N LEU A 89 0.17 32.60 -0.71
CA LEU A 89 0.11 31.15 -0.54
C LEU A 89 -0.79 30.82 0.67
N PRO A 90 -1.64 29.78 0.60
CA PRO A 90 -2.47 29.40 1.73
C PRO A 90 -1.58 28.86 2.83
N ASP A 91 -1.60 29.50 4.00
CA ASP A 91 -0.86 29.02 5.17
C ASP A 91 -1.58 27.84 5.85
N VAL A 92 -2.90 27.69 5.62
CA VAL A 92 -3.74 26.63 6.21
C VAL A 92 -4.87 26.22 5.25
N VAL A 93 -4.98 24.92 4.97
CA VAL A 93 -6.10 24.35 4.20
C VAL A 93 -7.22 23.90 5.15
N GLY A 94 -8.41 24.46 4.96
CA GLY A 94 -9.62 24.14 5.70
C GLY A 94 -10.75 23.65 4.79
N THR A 95 -11.96 23.61 5.34
CA THR A 95 -13.17 23.20 4.61
C THR A 95 -13.47 24.03 3.34
N PRO A 96 -13.21 25.35 3.28
CA PRO A 96 -13.44 26.13 2.06
C PRO A 96 -12.52 25.74 0.90
N GLU A 97 -11.23 25.51 1.17
CA GLU A 97 -10.25 25.12 0.16
C GLU A 97 -10.56 23.73 -0.40
N LEU A 98 -10.99 22.79 0.46
CA LEU A 98 -11.45 21.47 0.05
C LEU A 98 -12.73 21.55 -0.79
N ALA A 99 -13.64 22.47 -0.46
CA ALA A 99 -14.84 22.72 -1.25
C ALA A 99 -14.50 23.28 -2.64
N VAL A 100 -13.54 24.20 -2.75
CA VAL A 100 -13.06 24.69 -4.05
C VAL A 100 -12.38 23.57 -4.85
N PHE A 101 -11.58 22.73 -4.21
CA PHE A 101 -11.01 21.56 -4.88
C PHE A 101 -12.08 20.62 -5.44
N LEU A 102 -13.14 20.39 -4.66
CA LEU A 102 -14.20 19.44 -5.00
C LEU A 102 -15.18 20.00 -6.04
N ILE A 103 -15.59 21.26 -5.89
CA ILE A 103 -16.65 21.90 -6.70
C ILE A 103 -16.06 22.62 -7.91
N GLY A 104 -14.86 23.21 -7.78
CA GLY A 104 -14.22 24.01 -8.83
C GLY A 104 -14.17 23.32 -10.20
N PRO A 105 -13.72 22.05 -10.30
CA PRO A 105 -13.65 21.36 -11.59
C PRO A 105 -15.02 21.12 -12.22
N THR A 106 -16.10 21.11 -11.43
CA THR A 106 -17.47 20.86 -11.90
C THR A 106 -18.14 22.10 -12.49
N LEU A 107 -17.68 23.31 -12.15
CA LEU A 107 -18.36 24.54 -12.56
C LEU A 107 -18.37 24.74 -14.09
N PRO A 108 -17.25 24.53 -14.82
CA PRO A 108 -17.27 24.66 -16.28
C PRO A 108 -18.24 23.69 -16.95
N THR A 109 -18.26 22.43 -16.53
CA THR A 109 -19.11 21.39 -17.14
C THR A 109 -20.59 21.59 -16.81
N LEU A 110 -20.91 22.06 -15.59
CA LEU A 110 -22.28 22.42 -15.19
C LEU A 110 -22.83 23.58 -16.03
N VAL A 111 -22.04 24.64 -16.24
CA VAL A 111 -22.43 25.80 -17.07
C VAL A 111 -22.68 25.38 -18.53
N LEU A 112 -21.94 24.39 -19.01
CA LEU A 112 -22.11 23.81 -20.34
C LEU A 112 -23.25 22.77 -20.44
N GLY A 113 -23.98 22.52 -19.35
CA GLY A 113 -25.10 21.57 -19.31
C GLY A 113 -24.70 20.09 -19.25
N GLN A 114 -23.42 19.78 -18.99
CA GLN A 114 -22.87 18.42 -18.93
C GLN A 114 -22.95 17.83 -17.52
N TRP A 115 -24.17 17.49 -17.09
CA TRP A 115 -24.43 17.01 -15.72
C TRP A 115 -23.72 15.70 -15.37
N ALA A 116 -23.57 14.78 -16.32
CA ALA A 116 -22.86 13.51 -16.12
C ALA A 116 -21.37 13.75 -15.82
N ASP A 117 -20.72 14.60 -16.62
CA ASP A 117 -19.30 14.93 -16.47
C ASP A 117 -19.03 15.69 -15.17
N ALA A 118 -19.96 16.58 -14.76
CA ALA A 118 -19.92 17.26 -13.48
C ALA A 118 -20.00 16.27 -12.30
N PHE A 119 -20.92 15.30 -12.35
CA PHE A 119 -21.06 14.30 -11.30
C PHE A 119 -19.84 13.37 -11.21
N GLN A 120 -19.30 12.94 -12.35
CA GLN A 120 -18.06 12.16 -12.40
C GLN A 120 -16.87 12.94 -11.83
N SER A 121 -16.76 14.24 -12.14
CA SER A 121 -15.71 15.11 -11.61
C SER A 121 -15.82 15.28 -10.10
N LEU A 122 -17.05 15.40 -9.58
CA LEU A 122 -17.31 15.46 -8.14
C LEU A 122 -16.91 14.15 -7.44
N LEU A 123 -17.32 13.01 -7.99
CA LEU A 123 -17.04 11.70 -7.41
C LEU A 123 -15.54 11.36 -7.44
N SER A 124 -14.86 11.66 -8.55
CA SER A 124 -13.42 11.49 -8.68
C SER A 124 -12.65 12.42 -7.73
N GLY A 125 -13.04 13.69 -7.63
CA GLY A 125 -12.47 14.65 -6.67
C GLY A 125 -12.65 14.18 -5.22
N ALA A 126 -13.85 13.71 -4.86
CA ALA A 126 -14.11 13.13 -3.54
C ALA A 126 -13.23 11.89 -3.29
N GLY A 127 -13.10 11.00 -4.29
CA GLY A 127 -12.24 9.83 -4.23
C GLY A 127 -10.76 10.19 -4.00
N VAL A 128 -10.25 11.20 -4.70
CA VAL A 128 -8.89 11.72 -4.50
C VAL A 128 -8.72 12.30 -3.10
N LEU A 129 -9.67 13.09 -2.59
CA LEU A 129 -9.61 13.63 -1.23
C LEU A 129 -9.58 12.50 -0.19
N VAL A 130 -10.46 11.50 -0.31
CA VAL A 130 -10.48 10.34 0.57
C VAL A 130 -9.14 9.60 0.51
N LEU A 131 -8.59 9.39 -0.69
CA LEU A 131 -7.31 8.71 -0.88
C LEU A 131 -6.15 9.48 -0.22
N VAL A 132 -6.04 10.79 -0.49
CA VAL A 132 -5.00 11.66 0.09
C VAL A 132 -5.12 11.70 1.61
N TYR A 133 -6.34 11.81 2.12
CA TYR A 133 -6.60 11.77 3.56
C TYR A 133 -6.15 10.45 4.17
N VAL A 134 -6.53 9.30 3.60
CA VAL A 134 -6.16 7.98 4.12
C VAL A 134 -4.64 7.78 4.07
N LEU A 135 -4.01 8.05 2.92
CA LEU A 135 -2.57 7.88 2.73
C LEU A 135 -1.74 8.73 3.72
N THR A 136 -2.19 9.96 3.98
CA THR A 136 -1.44 10.88 4.83
C THR A 136 -1.78 10.70 6.31
N SER A 137 -3.05 10.49 6.66
CA SER A 137 -3.51 10.31 8.04
C SER A 137 -2.93 9.06 8.69
N TYR A 138 -2.85 7.95 7.94
CA TYR A 138 -2.22 6.71 8.40
C TYR A 138 -0.72 6.65 8.12
N ALA A 139 -0.12 7.74 7.63
CA ALA A 139 1.30 7.83 7.28
C ALA A 139 1.78 6.65 6.40
N VAL A 140 0.99 6.28 5.39
CA VAL A 140 1.24 5.09 4.53
C VAL A 140 2.61 5.16 3.85
N PHE A 141 3.07 6.35 3.46
CA PHE A 141 4.41 6.53 2.90
C PHE A 141 5.53 6.28 3.92
N ALA A 142 5.34 6.68 5.18
CA ALA A 142 6.28 6.38 6.25
C ALA A 142 6.29 4.87 6.55
N LEU A 143 5.11 4.24 6.52
CA LEU A 143 4.96 2.78 6.64
C LEU A 143 5.68 2.04 5.51
N LEU A 144 5.50 2.48 4.26
CA LEU A 144 6.22 1.97 3.08
C LEU A 144 7.74 2.09 3.25
N GLY A 145 8.24 3.28 3.62
CA GLY A 145 9.67 3.50 3.81
C GLY A 145 10.25 2.74 5.01
N TRP A 146 9.49 2.56 6.08
CA TRP A 146 9.85 1.69 7.21
C TRP A 146 9.93 0.23 6.76
N ALA A 147 8.92 -0.24 6.06
CA ALA A 147 8.81 -1.61 5.62
C ALA A 147 9.89 -1.98 4.60
N LEU A 148 10.19 -1.11 3.62
CA LEU A 148 11.27 -1.35 2.63
C LEU A 148 12.65 -1.49 3.29
N ARG A 149 12.97 -0.60 4.25
CA ARG A 149 14.22 -0.70 5.04
C ARG A 149 14.27 -1.95 5.91
N ARG A 150 13.10 -2.46 6.30
CA ARG A 150 12.98 -3.72 7.01
C ARG A 150 13.18 -4.90 6.05
N SER A 151 12.55 -4.89 4.87
CA SER A 151 12.71 -5.93 3.83
C SER A 151 14.18 -6.18 3.58
N ALA A 152 14.96 -5.13 3.31
CA ALA A 152 16.38 -5.22 3.02
C ALA A 152 17.19 -5.94 4.11
N ARG A 153 16.85 -5.72 5.38
CA ARG A 153 17.51 -6.38 6.53
C ARG A 153 17.04 -7.81 6.74
N GLN A 154 15.85 -8.15 6.26
CA GLN A 154 15.22 -9.46 6.43
C GLN A 154 15.38 -10.38 5.23
N LEU A 155 15.89 -9.89 4.09
CA LEU A 155 16.12 -10.71 2.88
C LEU A 155 16.88 -12.01 3.19
N ALA A 156 17.93 -11.95 4.01
CA ALA A 156 18.72 -13.12 4.38
C ALA A 156 17.92 -14.13 5.23
N ALA A 157 17.15 -13.64 6.22
CA ALA A 157 16.29 -14.48 7.04
C ALA A 157 15.17 -15.12 6.20
N LEU A 158 14.50 -14.32 5.37
CA LEU A 158 13.43 -14.80 4.49
C LEU A 158 13.95 -15.83 3.46
N ALA A 159 15.17 -15.67 2.94
CA ALA A 159 15.79 -16.64 2.04
C ALA A 159 16.04 -18.00 2.72
N SER A 160 16.55 -18.00 3.95
CA SER A 160 16.73 -19.26 4.71
C SER A 160 15.41 -19.97 5.01
N LEU A 161 14.34 -19.20 5.28
CA LEU A 161 13.00 -19.72 5.55
C LEU A 161 12.39 -20.36 4.29
N VAL A 162 12.59 -19.71 3.14
CA VAL A 162 12.16 -20.21 1.83
C VAL A 162 12.71 -21.60 1.57
N VAL A 163 14.01 -21.82 1.77
CA VAL A 163 14.66 -23.11 1.52
C VAL A 163 14.03 -24.26 2.33
N ARG A 164 13.43 -23.96 3.48
CA ARG A 164 12.86 -24.98 4.39
C ARG A 164 11.42 -25.37 4.06
N ALA A 165 10.54 -24.41 3.75
CA ALA A 165 9.13 -24.69 3.47
C ALA A 165 8.78 -24.86 1.99
N LEU A 166 9.53 -24.21 1.10
CA LEU A 166 9.21 -24.26 -0.31
C LEU A 166 9.54 -25.56 -1.04
N PRO A 167 10.34 -26.55 -0.57
CA PRO A 167 10.65 -27.71 -1.38
C PRO A 167 9.41 -28.45 -1.92
N LEU A 168 8.40 -28.65 -1.07
CA LEU A 168 7.14 -29.29 -1.49
C LEU A 168 6.35 -28.43 -2.48
N LEU A 169 6.28 -27.13 -2.21
CA LEU A 169 5.58 -26.18 -3.08
C LEU A 169 6.28 -26.07 -4.43
N LEU A 170 7.61 -25.98 -4.44
CA LEU A 170 8.45 -25.94 -5.63
C LEU A 170 8.29 -27.21 -6.44
N LEU A 171 8.24 -28.39 -5.81
CA LEU A 171 7.99 -29.64 -6.54
C LEU A 171 6.65 -29.59 -7.27
N PHE A 172 5.57 -29.22 -6.55
CA PHE A 172 4.23 -29.11 -7.14
C PHE A 172 4.15 -28.03 -8.23
N THR A 173 4.67 -26.84 -7.96
CA THR A 173 4.62 -25.70 -8.89
C THR A 173 5.56 -25.88 -10.08
N THR A 174 6.68 -26.60 -9.92
CA THR A 174 7.54 -27.00 -11.04
C THR A 174 6.84 -28.02 -11.93
N PHE A 175 6.12 -28.98 -11.34
CA PHE A 175 5.30 -29.91 -12.11
C PHE A 175 4.20 -29.18 -12.90
N LEU A 176 3.54 -28.18 -12.30
CA LEU A 176 2.61 -27.31 -13.00
C LEU A 176 3.30 -26.48 -14.10
N PHE A 177 4.49 -25.97 -13.83
CA PHE A 177 5.24 -25.14 -14.78
C PHE A 177 5.64 -25.90 -16.04
N ILE A 178 6.02 -27.17 -15.92
CA ILE A 178 6.39 -28.00 -17.09
C ILE A 178 5.17 -28.63 -17.79
N ASN A 179 3.96 -28.22 -17.44
CA ASN A 179 2.73 -28.73 -18.02
C ASN A 179 2.15 -27.73 -19.05
N ALA A 180 1.79 -28.23 -20.24
CA ALA A 180 1.27 -27.40 -21.32
C ALA A 180 -0.03 -26.67 -20.95
N GLU A 181 -0.92 -27.25 -20.13
CA GLU A 181 -2.20 -26.65 -19.76
C GLU A 181 -2.03 -25.29 -19.06
N VAL A 182 -1.01 -25.17 -18.22
CA VAL A 182 -0.72 -23.90 -17.53
C VAL A 182 -0.23 -22.83 -18.52
N TRP A 183 0.56 -23.23 -19.52
CA TRP A 183 1.03 -22.32 -20.56
C TRP A 183 -0.09 -21.88 -21.51
N GLN A 184 -0.99 -22.79 -21.87
CA GLN A 184 -2.17 -22.48 -22.69
C GLN A 184 -3.06 -21.43 -22.02
N VAL A 185 -3.24 -21.51 -20.71
CA VAL A 185 -4.04 -20.53 -19.96
C VAL A 185 -3.25 -19.27 -19.67
N ALA A 186 -2.14 -19.36 -18.93
CA ALA A 186 -1.45 -18.18 -18.41
C ALA A 186 -0.58 -17.47 -19.47
N GLY A 187 0.03 -18.22 -20.40
CA GLY A 187 0.91 -17.67 -21.44
C GLY A 187 0.15 -16.85 -22.49
N THR A 188 -1.14 -17.11 -22.67
CA THR A 188 -2.00 -16.46 -23.66
C THR A 188 -2.80 -15.28 -23.10
N LEU A 189 -2.71 -15.00 -21.80
CA LEU A 189 -3.36 -13.83 -21.19
C LEU A 189 -2.62 -12.53 -21.52
N HIS A 190 -3.36 -11.53 -22.02
CA HIS A 190 -2.82 -10.23 -22.40
C HIS A 190 -3.57 -9.08 -21.73
N GLY A 191 -2.90 -7.94 -21.54
CA GLY A 191 -3.51 -6.68 -21.13
C GLY A 191 -4.33 -6.78 -19.83
N ILE A 192 -5.55 -6.25 -19.87
CA ILE A 192 -6.45 -6.16 -18.70
C ILE A 192 -6.81 -7.55 -18.18
N ALA A 193 -6.97 -8.56 -19.04
CA ALA A 193 -7.35 -9.91 -18.60
C ALA A 193 -6.27 -10.53 -17.70
N TYR A 194 -4.99 -10.39 -18.06
CA TYR A 194 -3.89 -10.86 -17.23
C TYR A 194 -3.88 -10.17 -15.85
N VAL A 195 -3.99 -8.85 -15.84
CA VAL A 195 -4.03 -8.06 -14.60
C VAL A 195 -5.24 -8.42 -13.74
N ALA A 196 -6.41 -8.65 -14.35
CA ALA A 196 -7.61 -9.06 -13.63
C ALA A 196 -7.45 -10.42 -12.96
N VAL A 197 -6.86 -11.41 -13.66
CA VAL A 197 -6.58 -12.74 -13.09
C VAL A 197 -5.61 -12.66 -11.92
N LEU A 198 -4.49 -11.93 -12.06
CA LEU A 198 -3.59 -11.70 -10.94
C LEU A 198 -4.27 -10.93 -9.80
N GLY A 199 -5.15 -9.99 -10.15
CA GLY A 199 -5.97 -9.22 -9.23
C GLY A 199 -6.88 -10.09 -8.38
N ILE A 200 -7.44 -11.18 -8.93
CA ILE A 200 -8.25 -12.14 -8.16
C ILE A 200 -7.42 -12.80 -7.07
N PHE A 201 -6.21 -13.27 -7.37
CA PHE A 201 -5.32 -13.85 -6.36
C PHE A 201 -4.94 -12.83 -5.28
N PHE A 202 -4.66 -11.59 -5.69
CA PHE A 202 -4.35 -10.51 -4.77
C PHE A 202 -5.53 -10.17 -3.84
N VAL A 203 -6.74 -10.02 -4.39
CA VAL A 203 -7.96 -9.73 -3.61
C VAL A 203 -8.24 -10.86 -2.64
N LEU A 204 -8.17 -12.11 -3.09
CA LEU A 204 -8.42 -13.25 -2.21
C LEU A 204 -7.38 -13.32 -1.08
N GLY A 205 -6.09 -13.14 -1.40
CA GLY A 205 -5.03 -13.04 -0.40
C GLY A 205 -5.25 -11.91 0.59
N ALA A 206 -5.62 -10.72 0.11
CA ALA A 206 -5.94 -9.57 0.95
C ALA A 206 -7.10 -9.86 1.91
N VAL A 207 -8.18 -10.50 1.42
CA VAL A 207 -9.30 -10.94 2.27
C VAL A 207 -8.82 -11.86 3.38
N PHE A 208 -8.02 -12.89 3.07
CA PHE A 208 -7.47 -13.81 4.07
C PHE A 208 -6.64 -13.09 5.15
N VAL A 209 -5.77 -12.16 4.74
CA VAL A 209 -4.97 -11.36 5.67
C VAL A 209 -5.87 -10.50 6.55
N LEU A 210 -6.82 -9.78 5.96
CA LEU A 210 -7.74 -8.88 6.66
C LEU A 210 -8.65 -9.62 7.66
N SER A 211 -9.16 -10.79 7.29
CA SER A 211 -10.00 -11.63 8.15
C SER A 211 -9.29 -12.10 9.42
N ARG A 212 -7.94 -12.13 9.43
CA ARG A 212 -7.15 -12.59 10.58
C ARG A 212 -6.86 -11.49 11.61
N ILE A 213 -6.87 -10.22 11.19
CA ILE A 213 -6.50 -9.08 12.03
C ILE A 213 -7.25 -9.04 13.37
N PRO A 214 -8.58 -9.26 13.43
CA PRO A 214 -9.30 -9.25 14.71
C PRO A 214 -8.80 -10.34 15.66
N GLY A 215 -8.31 -11.47 15.14
CA GLY A 215 -7.67 -12.52 15.93
C GLY A 215 -6.33 -12.10 16.50
N VAL A 216 -5.47 -11.48 15.67
CA VAL A 216 -4.14 -11.02 16.08
C VAL A 216 -4.23 -9.91 17.12
N MET A 217 -5.17 -8.98 16.98
CA MET A 217 -5.29 -7.84 17.89
C MET A 217 -5.85 -8.21 19.27
N ARG A 218 -6.56 -9.34 19.41
CA ARG A 218 -7.14 -9.78 20.68
C ARG A 218 -6.02 -10.11 21.67
N GLY A 219 -6.01 -9.41 22.82
CA GLY A 219 -5.05 -9.65 23.90
C GLY A 219 -3.70 -8.92 23.76
N LEU A 220 -3.37 -8.35 22.59
CA LEU A 220 -2.12 -7.58 22.44
C LEU A 220 -2.15 -6.24 23.17
N ALA A 221 -3.33 -5.66 23.35
CA ALA A 221 -3.52 -4.37 24.02
C ALA A 221 -3.67 -4.46 25.54
N THR A 222 -3.65 -5.68 26.09
CA THR A 222 -3.76 -5.92 27.53
C THR A 222 -2.40 -6.25 28.12
N PHE A 223 -2.04 -5.54 29.18
CA PHE A 223 -0.82 -5.72 29.95
C PHE A 223 -1.23 -6.07 31.39
N PRO A 224 -0.72 -7.19 31.96
CA PRO A 224 -1.10 -7.61 33.30
C PRO A 224 -0.51 -6.69 34.37
N ASP A 225 0.67 -6.14 34.14
CA ASP A 225 1.39 -5.29 35.09
C ASP A 225 2.34 -4.29 34.40
N TRP A 226 2.84 -3.33 35.16
CA TRP A 226 3.84 -2.36 34.69
C TRP A 226 5.18 -2.98 34.28
N PRO A 227 5.75 -3.99 34.95
CA PRO A 227 6.94 -4.69 34.49
C PRO A 227 6.82 -5.20 33.04
N THR A 228 5.66 -5.76 32.66
CA THR A 228 5.41 -6.22 31.28
C THR A 228 5.40 -5.05 30.29
N VAL A 229 4.90 -3.88 30.69
CA VAL A 229 4.96 -2.66 29.87
C VAL A 229 6.41 -2.20 29.68
N HIS A 230 7.21 -2.23 30.75
CA HIS A 230 8.64 -1.87 30.68
C HIS A 230 9.42 -2.80 29.76
N GLU A 231 9.23 -4.11 29.91
CA GLU A 231 9.88 -5.11 29.06
C GLU A 231 9.53 -4.90 27.58
N ALA A 232 8.24 -4.73 27.27
CA ALA A 232 7.78 -4.51 25.90
C ALA A 232 8.21 -3.15 25.32
N ALA A 233 8.34 -2.11 26.15
CA ALA A 233 8.76 -0.77 25.76
C ALA A 233 10.29 -0.58 25.75
N SER A 234 11.07 -1.60 26.11
CA SER A 234 12.54 -1.53 26.12
C SER A 234 13.14 -1.13 24.76
N GLY A 235 14.19 -0.31 24.79
CA GLY A 235 14.83 0.18 23.56
C GLY A 235 13.98 1.19 22.76
N THR A 236 12.98 1.79 23.39
CA THR A 236 12.14 2.85 22.80
C THR A 236 12.29 4.16 23.58
N PRO A 237 11.86 5.31 23.02
CA PRO A 237 11.87 6.57 23.74
C PRO A 237 11.06 6.57 25.05
N ALA A 238 10.11 5.63 25.21
CA ALA A 238 9.29 5.51 26.43
C ALA A 238 10.08 5.05 27.65
N GLU A 239 11.26 4.45 27.46
CA GLU A 239 12.14 4.03 28.56
C GLU A 239 12.62 5.20 29.43
N ARG A 240 12.57 6.43 28.90
CA ARG A 240 12.92 7.66 29.62
C ARG A 240 11.76 8.26 30.43
N LEU A 241 10.58 7.65 30.37
CA LEU A 241 9.40 8.11 31.10
C LEU A 241 9.44 7.62 32.54
N GLN A 242 8.93 8.44 33.45
CA GLN A 242 8.73 8.03 34.84
C GLN A 242 7.40 7.27 34.93
N LEU A 243 7.49 5.94 34.90
CA LEU A 243 6.36 5.03 34.98
C LEU A 243 6.34 4.34 36.36
N PRO A 244 5.18 3.87 36.85
CA PRO A 244 5.12 3.09 38.08
C PRO A 244 5.92 1.79 37.93
N ALA A 245 6.62 1.37 38.99
CA ALA A 245 7.42 0.14 38.96
C ALA A 245 6.55 -1.14 38.99
N ASP A 246 5.37 -1.05 39.59
CA ASP A 246 4.50 -2.17 39.94
C ASP A 246 3.01 -1.77 39.93
N GLY A 247 2.14 -2.79 39.97
CA GLY A 247 0.69 -2.63 39.83
C GLY A 247 0.19 -2.81 38.39
N VAL A 248 -1.12 -2.65 38.21
CA VAL A 248 -1.81 -2.87 36.93
C VAL A 248 -1.98 -1.53 36.20
N PRO A 249 -1.53 -1.38 34.94
CA PRO A 249 -1.77 -0.17 34.17
C PRO A 249 -3.28 0.02 33.93
N PRO A 250 -3.79 1.26 33.93
CA PRO A 250 -5.20 1.51 33.66
C PRO A 250 -5.59 1.05 32.24
N PRO A 251 -6.87 0.67 32.03
CA PRO A 251 -7.32 0.22 30.73
C PRO A 251 -7.36 1.39 29.75
N TYR A 252 -6.49 1.34 28.74
CA TYR A 252 -6.49 2.30 27.62
C TYR A 252 -7.05 1.65 26.35
N PRO A 253 -8.39 1.50 26.21
CA PRO A 253 -9.00 0.81 25.08
C PRO A 253 -8.59 1.47 23.75
N LEU A 254 -8.47 0.64 22.72
CA LEU A 254 -8.15 1.10 21.37
C LEU A 254 -9.44 1.51 20.65
N GLY A 255 -9.51 2.76 20.20
CA GLY A 255 -10.56 3.22 19.29
C GLY A 255 -10.43 2.58 17.89
N ALA A 256 -11.48 2.68 17.09
CA ALA A 256 -11.52 2.07 15.75
C ALA A 256 -10.34 2.49 14.85
N ARG A 257 -9.96 3.78 14.86
CA ARG A 257 -8.81 4.27 14.06
C ARG A 257 -7.47 3.70 14.52
N GLN A 258 -7.29 3.51 15.83
CA GLN A 258 -6.08 2.90 16.39
C GLN A 258 -5.99 1.41 16.02
N GLN A 259 -7.13 0.71 16.07
CA GLN A 259 -7.21 -0.69 15.63
C GLN A 259 -6.90 -0.81 14.13
N ILE A 260 -7.48 0.06 13.29
CA ILE A 260 -7.18 0.11 11.85
C ILE A 260 -5.71 0.43 11.61
N ASN A 261 -5.11 1.35 12.37
CA ASN A 261 -3.71 1.69 12.19
C ASN A 261 -2.79 0.51 12.54
N ALA A 262 -3.03 -0.19 13.65
CA ALA A 262 -2.29 -1.39 14.02
C ALA A 262 -2.48 -2.52 12.98
N ALA A 263 -3.72 -2.68 12.50
CA ALA A 263 -4.08 -3.59 11.43
C ALA A 263 -3.28 -3.33 10.14
N LEU A 264 -3.17 -2.07 9.71
CA LEU A 264 -2.41 -1.68 8.53
C LEU A 264 -0.93 -2.04 8.66
N VAL A 265 -0.32 -1.85 9.84
CA VAL A 265 1.08 -2.25 10.09
C VAL A 265 1.24 -3.77 9.96
N ALA A 266 0.28 -4.54 10.48
CA ALA A 266 0.29 -5.99 10.37
C ALA A 266 0.17 -6.46 8.91
N VAL A 267 -0.83 -5.93 8.19
CA VAL A 267 -1.09 -6.22 6.78
C VAL A 267 0.14 -5.89 5.95
N PHE A 268 0.75 -4.72 6.16
CA PHE A 268 1.89 -4.29 5.37
C PHE A 268 3.10 -5.20 5.58
N SER A 269 3.36 -5.57 6.83
CA SER A 269 4.44 -6.50 7.17
C SER A 269 4.23 -7.87 6.53
N GLN A 270 3.00 -8.40 6.57
CA GLN A 270 2.67 -9.68 5.97
C GLN A 270 2.68 -9.62 4.43
N ALA A 271 2.13 -8.57 3.84
CA ALA A 271 2.12 -8.35 2.40
C ALA A 271 3.55 -8.31 1.84
N LEU A 272 4.47 -7.64 2.53
CA LEU A 272 5.87 -7.61 2.14
C LEU A 272 6.48 -9.01 2.07
N GLN A 273 6.23 -9.85 3.08
CA GLN A 273 6.74 -11.21 3.12
C GLN A 273 6.15 -12.06 1.98
N ILE A 274 4.83 -11.99 1.78
CA ILE A 274 4.13 -12.70 0.71
C ILE A 274 4.68 -12.26 -0.66
N THR A 275 4.84 -10.95 -0.87
CA THR A 275 5.41 -10.40 -2.11
C THR A 275 6.84 -10.87 -2.32
N PHE A 276 7.67 -10.91 -1.26
CA PHE A 276 9.03 -11.43 -1.37
C PHE A 276 9.04 -12.89 -1.83
N VAL A 277 8.24 -13.76 -1.21
CA VAL A 277 8.12 -15.18 -1.60
C VAL A 277 7.62 -15.32 -3.04
N ALA A 278 6.58 -14.57 -3.41
CA ALA A 278 6.03 -14.58 -4.76
C ALA A 278 7.07 -14.14 -5.80
N LEU A 279 7.81 -13.06 -5.55
CA LEU A 279 8.85 -12.57 -6.45
C LEU A 279 10.03 -13.54 -6.56
N LEU A 280 10.45 -14.15 -5.46
CA LEU A 280 11.52 -15.14 -5.46
C LEU A 280 11.14 -16.36 -6.30
N LEU A 281 9.90 -16.85 -6.17
CA LEU A 281 9.39 -17.96 -6.97
C LEU A 281 9.19 -17.58 -8.44
N THR A 282 8.68 -16.39 -8.73
CA THR A 282 8.65 -15.88 -10.11
C THR A 282 10.05 -15.81 -10.70
N GLY A 283 11.03 -15.29 -9.95
CA GLY A 283 12.43 -15.25 -10.39
C GLY A 283 13.02 -16.64 -10.64
N PHE A 284 12.72 -17.60 -9.76
CA PHE A 284 13.08 -19.00 -9.96
C PHE A 284 12.49 -19.57 -11.25
N PHE A 285 11.19 -19.38 -11.52
CA PHE A 285 10.56 -19.88 -12.74
C PHE A 285 11.04 -19.20 -14.01
N ILE A 286 11.35 -17.90 -13.95
CA ILE A 286 11.98 -17.20 -15.07
C ILE A 286 13.36 -17.82 -15.36
N LEU A 287 14.19 -18.01 -14.33
CA LEU A 287 15.52 -18.60 -14.48
C LEU A 287 15.44 -20.04 -14.98
N PHE A 288 14.61 -20.85 -14.35
CA PHE A 288 14.41 -22.25 -14.71
C PHE A 288 13.89 -22.36 -16.16
N GLY A 289 12.88 -21.57 -16.51
CA GLY A 289 12.32 -21.55 -17.86
C GLY A 289 13.30 -21.05 -18.91
N PHE A 290 14.10 -20.03 -18.60
CA PHE A 290 15.17 -19.55 -19.46
C PHE A 290 16.19 -20.66 -19.80
N LEU A 291 16.46 -21.56 -18.85
CA LEU A 291 17.38 -22.68 -19.03
C LEU A 291 16.73 -23.92 -19.66
N ALA A 292 15.44 -24.15 -19.41
CA ALA A 292 14.79 -25.43 -19.69
C ALA A 292 13.75 -25.40 -20.81
N ILE A 293 13.22 -24.22 -21.20
CA ILE A 293 12.11 -24.10 -22.15
C ILE A 293 12.55 -23.41 -23.45
N PRO A 294 12.78 -24.19 -24.53
CA PRO A 294 13.04 -23.65 -25.85
C PRO A 294 11.86 -22.84 -26.41
N VAL A 295 12.15 -21.96 -27.38
CA VAL A 295 11.12 -21.19 -28.08
C VAL A 295 10.07 -22.09 -28.72
N ASP A 296 10.49 -23.19 -29.36
CA ASP A 296 9.57 -24.13 -30.04
C ASP A 296 8.61 -24.80 -29.05
N THR A 297 9.06 -25.08 -27.83
CA THR A 297 8.20 -25.61 -26.76
C THR A 297 7.19 -24.57 -26.31
N ALA A 298 7.61 -23.31 -26.12
CA ALA A 298 6.70 -22.23 -25.77
C ALA A 298 5.66 -22.01 -26.88
N VAL A 299 6.05 -22.07 -28.15
CA VAL A 299 5.15 -22.00 -29.31
C VAL A 299 4.16 -23.17 -29.30
N ALA A 300 4.64 -24.39 -29.15
CA ALA A 300 3.81 -25.60 -29.15
C ALA A 300 2.82 -25.62 -27.99
N TRP A 301 3.23 -25.21 -26.78
CA TRP A 301 2.38 -25.23 -25.60
C TRP A 301 1.37 -24.09 -25.60
N THR A 302 1.74 -22.89 -26.04
CA THR A 302 0.81 -21.75 -26.02
C THR A 302 -0.12 -21.71 -27.23
N GLY A 303 0.25 -22.36 -28.33
CA GLY A 303 -0.49 -22.31 -29.59
C GLY A 303 -0.43 -20.95 -30.28
N LEU A 304 0.45 -20.04 -29.85
CA LEU A 304 0.57 -18.67 -30.37
C LEU A 304 1.33 -18.60 -31.71
N GLY A 305 2.01 -19.66 -32.14
CA GLY A 305 2.78 -19.64 -33.39
C GLY A 305 3.82 -18.51 -33.40
N ASP A 306 3.84 -17.74 -34.48
CA ASP A 306 4.78 -16.62 -34.69
C ASP A 306 4.53 -15.43 -33.73
N ASP A 307 3.42 -15.40 -33.00
CA ASP A 307 3.12 -14.32 -32.03
C ASP A 307 3.91 -14.46 -30.72
N VAL A 308 4.68 -15.55 -30.54
CA VAL A 308 5.58 -15.69 -29.38
C VAL A 308 6.74 -14.71 -29.50
N ARG A 309 6.64 -13.61 -28.73
CA ARG A 309 7.69 -12.61 -28.66
C ARG A 309 8.86 -13.05 -27.78
N VAL A 310 10.05 -13.14 -28.39
CA VAL A 310 11.33 -13.28 -27.69
C VAL A 310 11.78 -11.89 -27.22
N LEU A 311 12.06 -11.76 -25.93
CA LEU A 311 12.50 -10.51 -25.29
C LEU A 311 14.01 -10.46 -25.12
N PHE A 312 14.64 -11.62 -24.96
CA PHE A 312 16.09 -11.76 -24.82
C PHE A 312 16.50 -13.16 -25.31
N ASP A 313 17.63 -13.25 -26.01
CA ASP A 313 18.23 -14.50 -26.41
C ASP A 313 19.73 -14.54 -26.09
N LEU A 314 20.24 -15.73 -25.76
CA LEU A 314 21.65 -15.99 -25.52
C LEU A 314 22.05 -17.31 -26.18
N ARG A 315 23.05 -17.24 -27.06
CA ARG A 315 23.60 -18.42 -27.74
C ARG A 315 24.76 -19.00 -26.93
N LEU A 316 24.62 -20.24 -26.49
CA LEU A 316 25.60 -21.00 -25.72
C LEU A 316 25.73 -22.40 -26.30
N ASP A 317 26.94 -22.75 -26.75
CA ASP A 317 27.29 -24.12 -27.17
C ASP A 317 26.27 -24.79 -28.11
N GLY A 318 25.82 -24.06 -29.13
CA GLY A 318 24.82 -24.54 -30.10
C GLY A 318 23.36 -24.49 -29.64
N SER A 319 23.10 -24.19 -28.36
CA SER A 319 21.76 -23.97 -27.81
C SER A 319 21.43 -22.49 -27.75
N THR A 320 20.16 -22.12 -28.01
CA THR A 320 19.67 -20.75 -27.86
C THR A 320 18.76 -20.69 -26.65
N LEU A 321 19.23 -20.07 -25.58
CA LEU A 321 18.43 -19.78 -24.39
C LEU A 321 17.60 -18.52 -24.66
N VAL A 322 16.31 -18.53 -24.29
CA VAL A 322 15.40 -17.43 -24.61
C VAL A 322 14.55 -17.05 -23.40
N ILE A 323 14.33 -15.75 -23.23
CA ILE A 323 13.27 -15.22 -22.38
C ILE A 323 12.13 -14.80 -23.30
N THR A 324 11.01 -15.51 -23.24
CA THR A 324 9.82 -15.20 -24.02
C THR A 324 8.78 -14.48 -23.16
N GLU A 325 7.88 -13.73 -23.81
CA GLU A 325 6.78 -13.09 -23.09
C GLU A 325 5.84 -14.09 -22.40
N PRO A 326 5.43 -15.23 -23.01
CA PRO A 326 4.68 -16.27 -22.30
C PRO A 326 5.40 -16.81 -21.06
N LEU A 327 6.73 -16.98 -21.11
CA LEU A 327 7.51 -17.40 -19.94
C LEU A 327 7.32 -16.43 -18.77
N LEU A 328 7.40 -15.11 -19.02
CA LEU A 328 7.20 -14.11 -17.97
C LEU A 328 5.78 -14.16 -17.40
N ARG A 329 4.77 -14.34 -18.25
CA ARG A 329 3.36 -14.40 -17.82
C ARG A 329 3.07 -15.62 -16.98
N VAL A 330 3.52 -16.80 -17.42
CA VAL A 330 3.37 -18.07 -16.70
C VAL A 330 4.10 -18.01 -15.36
N SER A 331 5.33 -17.49 -15.34
CA SER A 331 6.11 -17.33 -14.11
C SER A 331 5.46 -16.33 -13.13
N GLY A 332 4.89 -15.24 -13.64
CA GLY A 332 4.14 -14.27 -12.84
C GLY A 332 2.82 -14.85 -12.30
N PHE A 333 2.12 -15.64 -13.12
CA PHE A 333 0.89 -16.34 -12.71
C PHE A 333 1.15 -17.34 -11.58
N LEU A 334 2.16 -18.21 -11.73
CA LEU A 334 2.55 -19.16 -10.69
C LEU A 334 3.09 -18.46 -9.44
N GLY A 335 3.81 -17.34 -9.58
CA GLY A 335 4.25 -16.53 -8.46
C GLY A 335 3.08 -15.93 -7.67
N ALA A 336 2.09 -15.36 -8.35
CA ALA A 336 0.89 -14.83 -7.70
C ALA A 336 0.04 -15.93 -7.05
N PHE A 337 -0.14 -17.06 -7.72
CA PHE A 337 -0.78 -18.25 -7.14
C PHE A 337 -0.04 -18.73 -5.89
N THR A 338 1.29 -18.78 -5.94
CA THR A 338 2.14 -19.14 -4.78
C THR A 338 1.98 -18.15 -3.65
N GLY A 339 1.93 -16.84 -3.94
CA GLY A 339 1.68 -15.82 -2.93
C GLY A 339 0.35 -16.02 -2.22
N LEU A 340 -0.72 -16.33 -2.96
CA LEU A 340 -2.02 -16.70 -2.39
C LEU A 340 -1.93 -17.97 -1.54
N TYR A 341 -1.34 -19.05 -2.08
CA TYR A 341 -1.18 -20.31 -1.36
C TYR A 341 -0.42 -20.11 -0.03
N PHE A 342 0.67 -19.35 -0.08
CA PHE A 342 1.48 -19.03 1.10
C PHE A 342 0.68 -18.21 2.11
N THR A 343 -0.14 -17.25 1.66
CA THR A 343 -1.06 -16.50 2.52
C THR A 343 -2.02 -17.42 3.26
N VAL A 344 -2.60 -18.39 2.55
CA VAL A 344 -3.52 -19.38 3.13
C VAL A 344 -2.78 -20.30 4.10
N LEU A 345 -1.60 -20.81 3.74
CA LEU A 345 -0.78 -21.68 4.58
C LEU A 345 -0.42 -21.00 5.91
N LEU A 346 0.03 -19.74 5.85
CA LEU A 346 0.28 -18.90 7.03
C LEU A 346 -0.99 -18.61 7.86
N SER A 347 -2.18 -18.83 7.32
CA SER A 347 -3.42 -18.62 8.06
C SER A 347 -3.87 -19.89 8.79
N THR A 348 -3.70 -21.06 8.16
CA THR A 348 -4.28 -22.32 8.61
C THR A 348 -3.37 -23.16 9.48
N ASP A 349 -2.04 -23.13 9.28
CA ASP A 349 -1.11 -24.02 9.96
C ASP A 349 -0.29 -23.28 11.04
N ALA A 350 -0.43 -23.70 12.31
CA ALA A 350 0.27 -23.09 13.43
C ALA A 350 1.80 -23.25 13.35
N THR A 351 2.29 -24.37 12.82
CA THR A 351 3.73 -24.65 12.69
C THR A 351 4.37 -23.67 11.72
N TYR A 352 3.72 -23.44 10.57
CA TYR A 352 4.20 -22.44 9.60
C TYR A 352 4.01 -21.01 10.12
N ARG A 353 3.02 -20.72 10.96
CA ARG A 353 2.93 -19.41 11.59
C ARG A 353 4.10 -19.12 12.50
N ASP A 354 4.48 -20.06 13.35
CA ASP A 354 5.54 -19.83 14.34
C ASP A 354 6.92 -19.83 13.68
N GLU A 355 7.11 -20.57 12.58
CA GLU A 355 8.36 -20.58 11.82
C GLU A 355 8.48 -19.42 10.81
N PHE A 356 7.38 -18.92 10.23
CA PHE A 356 7.42 -17.93 9.15
C PHE A 356 6.87 -16.56 9.51
N ALA A 357 5.97 -16.43 10.49
CA ALA A 357 5.55 -15.10 10.92
C ALA A 357 6.73 -14.47 11.67
N ASP A 358 7.52 -13.67 10.95
CA ASP A 358 8.32 -12.60 11.55
C ASP A 358 7.40 -11.87 12.51
N ASP A 359 7.60 -12.07 13.79
CA ASP A 359 6.53 -11.98 14.77
C ASP A 359 6.05 -10.51 14.86
N VAL A 360 5.02 -10.18 14.07
CA VAL A 360 4.41 -8.86 13.99
C VAL A 360 3.82 -8.51 15.37
N GLN A 361 3.45 -9.55 16.12
CA GLN A 361 2.88 -9.46 17.45
C GLN A 361 3.79 -8.71 18.43
N PRO A 362 5.07 -9.08 18.66
CA PRO A 362 6.02 -8.29 19.45
C PRO A 362 6.10 -6.82 19.06
N GLN A 363 6.04 -6.50 17.77
CA GLN A 363 6.15 -5.11 17.30
C GLN A 363 4.90 -4.30 17.62
N ILE A 364 3.73 -4.88 17.38
CA ILE A 364 2.45 -4.26 17.74
C ILE A 364 2.37 -4.14 19.26
N ARG A 365 2.78 -5.18 20.01
CA ARG A 365 2.84 -5.17 21.47
C ARG A 365 3.76 -4.08 22.01
N GLN A 366 4.96 -3.91 21.45
CA GLN A 366 5.88 -2.81 21.78
C GLN A 366 5.22 -1.45 21.51
N ALA A 367 4.59 -1.25 20.35
CA ALA A 367 3.92 0.01 20.03
C ALA A 367 2.74 0.30 20.99
N LEU A 368 2.00 -0.74 21.39
CA LEU A 368 0.93 -0.63 22.38
C LEU A 368 1.47 -0.32 23.78
N ALA A 369 2.59 -0.93 24.18
CA ALA A 369 3.25 -0.63 25.46
C ALA A 369 3.74 0.83 25.51
N VAL A 370 4.37 1.31 24.43
CA VAL A 370 4.77 2.73 24.29
C VAL A 370 3.56 3.66 24.39
N ARG A 371 2.42 3.27 23.80
CA ARG A 371 1.17 4.05 23.93
C ARG A 371 0.66 4.10 25.35
N VAL A 372 0.64 2.97 26.07
CA VAL A 372 0.22 2.92 27.48
C VAL A 372 1.10 3.84 28.33
N ALA A 373 2.41 3.75 28.15
CA ALA A 373 3.38 4.61 28.84
C ALA A 373 3.18 6.11 28.51
N TYR A 374 2.98 6.44 27.23
CA TYR A 374 2.74 7.81 26.78
C TYR A 374 1.43 8.40 27.34
N LEU A 375 0.34 7.63 27.34
CA LEU A 375 -0.94 8.09 27.89
C LEU A 375 -0.86 8.30 29.41
N TRP A 376 -0.16 7.42 30.13
CA TRP A 376 0.09 7.59 31.56
C TRP A 376 0.89 8.84 31.85
N HIS A 377 1.95 9.10 31.08
CA HIS A 377 2.78 10.29 31.21
C HIS A 377 2.04 11.58 30.88
N ARG A 378 1.05 11.55 29.97
CA ARG A 378 0.24 12.74 29.67
C ARG A 378 -0.84 13.01 30.70
N SER A 379 -1.27 11.99 31.44
CA SER A 379 -2.31 12.14 32.47
C SER A 379 -1.77 12.49 33.86
N HIS A 380 -0.45 12.47 34.08
CA HIS A 380 0.23 12.74 35.36
C HIS A 380 1.47 13.59 35.14
#